data_AF-I9N1M9-F1
#
_entry.id   AF-I9N1M9-F1
#
_cell.length_a   1.000
_cell.length_b   1.000
_cell.length_c   1.000
_cell.angle_alpha   90.00
_cell.angle_beta   90.00
_cell.angle_gamma   90.00
#
_symmetry.space_group_name_H-M   'P 1'
#
loop_
_entity.id
_entity.type
_entity.pdbx_description
1 polymer ?
#
loop_
_entity_poly.entity_id
_entity_poly.type
_entity_poly.pdbx_seq_one_letter_code
_entity_poly.pdbx_strand_id
1 'polypeptide(L)'
;MNILHIDSSPRLESHSRALSAAIVETLLEVVPTASITRRDIGADPLPQTTLLHAAALASPATLAAPPAGSLDLSEILIGEVEAADMIVIGTPMHNLTIPSVLKAWIDQILRVGRTMKSTPAGKVGLLHDRPVFIGVASGAFYTGERANQPDFLTPYLSLSLSSIGLKTQQFFPLQGTAFLDWEHAALARQALLPALDLSVVPGPGDIHAGGPDISTIPPRGHIGGFYMRETTLSLPQIGDRMSERAAPPLDVALREWIGPAGFARWSELRAWIDEFYPGVFVPDWLYGGKNRGWTLRYKKTKALTTLVPEFRRLSAIVVMGRAERERFEERRYAWRPELVTLYDNARTYVDGKWLTLPVSDGSDLQDVKDLLLMKRPPVSNV
;
A
#
# COMPACT_ATOMS: atom_id res chain seq x y z
N MET A 1 32.12 -7.04 4.38
CA MET A 1 30.70 -6.72 4.12
C MET A 1 30.10 -7.81 3.26
N ASN A 2 28.84 -8.13 3.46
CA ASN A 2 28.09 -9.15 2.74
C ASN A 2 26.81 -8.58 2.13
N ILE A 3 26.60 -8.85 0.85
CA ILE A 3 25.39 -8.49 0.10
C ILE A 3 24.53 -9.75 -0.05
N LEU A 4 23.33 -9.75 0.52
CA LEU A 4 22.33 -10.77 0.21
C LEU A 4 21.59 -10.37 -1.06
N HIS A 5 21.82 -11.09 -2.16
CA HIS A 5 21.21 -10.82 -3.46
C HIS A 5 20.15 -11.89 -3.78
N ILE A 6 18.90 -11.45 -3.81
CA ILE A 6 17.71 -12.28 -4.00
C ILE A 6 17.13 -12.04 -5.40
N ASP A 7 17.02 -13.09 -6.21
CA ASP A 7 16.35 -13.03 -7.52
C ASP A 7 15.02 -13.81 -7.48
N SER A 8 13.94 -13.17 -7.94
CA SER A 8 12.57 -13.71 -7.83
C SER A 8 11.92 -14.06 -9.18
N SER A 9 12.62 -13.85 -10.29
CA SER A 9 12.10 -14.16 -11.63
C SER A 9 12.33 -15.63 -11.99
N PRO A 10 11.30 -16.39 -12.41
CA PRO A 10 11.50 -17.75 -12.91
C PRO A 10 12.19 -17.78 -14.29
N ARG A 11 12.16 -16.66 -15.04
CA ARG A 11 12.91 -16.53 -16.29
C ARG A 11 14.38 -16.25 -16.00
N LEU A 12 15.28 -17.01 -16.63
CA LEU A 12 16.73 -16.75 -16.62
C LEU A 12 17.06 -15.45 -17.35
N GLU A 13 16.50 -15.29 -18.56
CA GLU A 13 16.49 -14.01 -19.28
C GLU A 13 15.39 -13.11 -18.71
N SER A 14 15.76 -12.18 -17.84
CA SER A 14 14.81 -11.32 -17.15
C SER A 14 15.36 -9.93 -16.89
N HIS A 15 14.56 -8.91 -17.19
CA HIS A 15 14.89 -7.52 -16.88
C HIS A 15 15.06 -7.28 -15.37
N SER A 16 14.34 -7.99 -14.50
CA SER A 16 14.49 -7.81 -13.05
C SER A 16 15.82 -8.38 -12.53
N ARG A 17 16.28 -9.51 -13.11
CA ARG A 17 17.59 -10.10 -12.81
C ARG A 17 18.72 -9.21 -13.33
N ALA A 18 18.56 -8.69 -14.54
CA ALA A 18 19.52 -7.77 -15.13
C ALA A 18 19.63 -6.47 -14.32
N LEU A 19 18.51 -5.94 -13.82
CA LEU A 19 18.50 -4.74 -12.97
C LEU A 19 19.13 -5.00 -11.59
N SER A 20 18.77 -6.09 -10.91
CA SER A 20 19.36 -6.41 -9.60
C SER A 20 20.85 -6.69 -9.69
N ALA A 21 21.32 -7.36 -10.74
CA ALA A 21 22.73 -7.55 -11.00
C ALA A 21 23.48 -6.22 -11.20
N ALA A 22 22.92 -5.30 -11.98
CA ALA A 22 23.52 -3.97 -12.17
C ALA A 22 23.60 -3.15 -10.87
N ILE A 23 22.58 -3.25 -10.01
CA ILE A 23 22.62 -2.66 -8.66
C ILE A 23 23.78 -3.25 -7.84
N VAL A 24 23.95 -4.57 -7.85
CA VAL A 24 25.08 -5.23 -7.16
C VAL A 24 26.43 -4.78 -7.72
N GLU A 25 26.56 -4.69 -9.04
CA GLU A 25 27.78 -4.19 -9.69
C GLU A 25 28.11 -2.76 -9.24
N THR A 26 27.14 -1.85 -9.22
CA THR A 26 27.33 -0.48 -8.70
C THR A 26 27.74 -0.46 -7.22
N LEU A 27 27.15 -1.34 -6.39
CA LEU A 27 27.55 -1.45 -4.98
C LEU A 27 28.99 -1.99 -4.81
N LEU A 28 29.42 -2.90 -5.69
CA LEU A 28 30.79 -3.41 -5.69
C LEU A 28 31.82 -2.37 -6.14
N GLU A 29 31.45 -1.36 -6.93
CA GLU A 29 32.35 -0.24 -7.23
C GLU A 29 32.67 0.58 -5.98
N VAL A 30 31.71 0.70 -5.04
CA VAL A 30 31.88 1.39 -3.76
C VAL A 30 32.56 0.50 -2.73
N VAL A 31 32.21 -0.79 -2.69
CA VAL A 31 32.76 -1.77 -1.75
C VAL A 31 33.30 -3.00 -2.50
N PRO A 32 34.49 -2.90 -3.13
CA PRO A 32 35.04 -3.98 -3.98
C PRO A 32 35.30 -5.30 -3.26
N THR A 33 35.43 -5.26 -1.93
CA THR A 33 35.70 -6.43 -1.09
C THR A 33 34.44 -7.07 -0.53
N ALA A 34 33.23 -6.62 -0.92
CA ALA A 34 32.00 -7.21 -0.43
C ALA A 34 31.81 -8.64 -0.99
N SER A 35 31.44 -9.59 -0.13
CA SER A 35 31.00 -10.92 -0.56
C SER A 35 29.54 -10.88 -0.99
N ILE A 36 29.13 -11.79 -1.87
CA ILE A 36 27.74 -11.93 -2.29
C ILE A 36 27.19 -13.28 -1.85
N THR A 37 26.11 -13.27 -1.08
CA THR A 37 25.28 -14.44 -0.80
C THR A 37 24.11 -14.44 -1.78
N ARG A 38 24.04 -15.41 -2.69
CA ARG A 38 22.97 -15.51 -3.71
C ARG A 38 21.82 -16.38 -3.21
N ARG A 39 20.59 -15.87 -3.36
CA ARG A 39 19.34 -16.57 -3.04
C ARG A 39 18.39 -16.48 -4.24
N ASP A 40 18.50 -17.45 -5.15
CA ASP A 40 17.70 -17.49 -6.37
C ASP A 40 16.38 -18.26 -6.16
N ILE A 41 15.38 -17.58 -5.60
CA ILE A 41 14.05 -18.17 -5.36
C ILE A 41 13.19 -18.26 -6.63
N GLY A 42 13.65 -17.67 -7.74
CA GLY A 42 13.03 -17.82 -9.05
C GLY A 42 13.39 -19.16 -9.71
N ALA A 43 14.65 -19.57 -9.62
CA ALA A 43 15.14 -20.84 -10.14
C ALA A 43 14.91 -21.99 -9.16
N ASP A 44 15.18 -21.77 -7.86
CA ASP A 44 15.04 -22.73 -6.78
C ASP A 44 13.94 -22.28 -5.80
N PRO A 45 12.65 -22.43 -6.17
CA PRO A 45 11.54 -21.91 -5.38
C PRO A 45 11.46 -22.58 -4.00
N LEU A 46 11.18 -21.77 -2.98
CA LEU A 46 10.91 -22.27 -1.64
C LEU A 46 9.61 -23.06 -1.58
N PRO A 47 9.50 -24.06 -0.68
CA PRO A 47 8.23 -24.70 -0.42
C PRO A 47 7.18 -23.68 0.03
N GLN A 48 5.94 -23.87 -0.42
CA GLN A 48 4.81 -23.12 0.13
C GLN A 48 4.66 -23.40 1.63
N THR A 49 4.01 -22.48 2.36
CA THR A 49 3.79 -22.63 3.80
C THR A 49 3.17 -23.99 4.13
N THR A 50 3.88 -24.79 4.92
CA THR A 50 3.45 -26.13 5.31
C THR A 50 2.53 -26.09 6.52
N LEU A 51 1.79 -27.18 6.75
CA LEU A 51 0.96 -27.36 7.95
C LEU A 51 1.78 -27.18 9.23
N LEU A 52 2.98 -27.76 9.30
CA LEU A 52 3.84 -27.68 10.48
C LEU A 52 4.31 -26.24 10.75
N HIS A 53 4.70 -25.51 9.70
CA HIS A 53 5.08 -24.11 9.83
C HIS A 53 3.89 -23.25 10.30
N ALA A 54 2.72 -23.43 9.70
CA ALA A 54 1.50 -22.72 10.12
C ALA A 54 1.11 -23.05 11.57
N ALA A 55 1.22 -24.32 11.98
CA ALA A 55 0.95 -24.76 13.34
C ALA A 55 1.92 -24.13 14.36
N ALA A 56 3.20 -24.02 14.02
CA ALA A 56 4.19 -23.34 14.86
C ALA A 56 3.79 -21.88 15.14
N LEU A 57 3.32 -21.17 14.12
CA LEU A 57 2.99 -19.74 14.22
C LEU A 57 1.54 -19.45 14.70
N ALA A 58 0.73 -20.48 14.96
CA ALA A 58 -0.71 -20.33 15.21
C ALA A 58 -1.07 -19.65 16.53
N SER A 59 -0.21 -19.74 17.56
CA SER A 59 -0.49 -19.20 18.90
C SER A 59 0.78 -18.81 19.65
N PRO A 60 0.68 -17.97 20.71
CA PRO A 60 1.82 -17.69 21.59
C PRO A 60 2.45 -18.95 22.21
N ALA A 61 1.65 -19.98 22.52
CA ALA A 61 2.14 -21.22 23.11
C ALA A 61 2.98 -22.04 22.11
N THR A 62 2.48 -22.19 20.88
CA THR A 62 3.19 -22.91 19.81
C THR A 62 4.41 -22.13 19.31
N LEU A 63 4.41 -20.80 19.41
CA LEU A 63 5.60 -19.98 19.14
C LEU A 63 6.69 -20.18 20.19
N ALA A 64 6.31 -20.33 21.47
CA ALA A 64 7.25 -20.55 22.56
C ALA A 64 7.83 -21.98 22.58
N ALA A 65 7.10 -22.95 22.03
CA ALA A 65 7.52 -24.35 21.92
C ALA A 65 7.09 -24.93 20.56
N PRO A 66 7.76 -24.54 19.46
CA PRO A 66 7.38 -24.97 18.11
C PRO A 66 7.65 -26.46 17.89
N PRO A 67 6.86 -27.15 17.05
CA PRO A 67 7.16 -28.51 16.62
C PRO A 67 8.57 -28.60 16.04
N ALA A 68 9.31 -29.67 16.36
CA ALA A 68 10.66 -29.87 15.86
C ALA A 68 10.70 -29.80 14.32
N GLY A 69 11.68 -29.09 13.76
CA GLY A 69 11.86 -28.93 12.32
C GLY A 69 10.91 -27.95 11.63
N SER A 70 9.88 -27.43 12.31
CA SER A 70 8.84 -26.61 11.68
C SER A 70 9.31 -25.21 11.26
N LEU A 71 10.41 -24.72 11.85
CA LEU A 71 10.94 -23.38 11.65
C LEU A 71 12.37 -23.37 11.09
N ASP A 72 12.97 -24.53 10.77
CA ASP A 72 14.38 -24.63 10.37
C ASP A 72 14.70 -23.80 9.12
N LEU A 73 13.86 -23.91 8.08
CA LEU A 73 14.00 -23.08 6.87
C LEU A 73 13.87 -21.58 7.19
N SER A 74 12.93 -21.23 8.06
CA SER A 74 12.72 -19.85 8.51
C SER A 74 13.96 -19.33 9.26
N GLU A 75 14.57 -20.13 10.13
CA GLU A 75 15.84 -19.76 10.79
C GLU A 75 16.98 -19.55 9.79
N ILE A 76 17.14 -20.44 8.81
CA ILE A 76 18.17 -20.31 7.77
C ILE A 76 18.01 -18.97 7.03
N LEU A 77 16.80 -18.68 6.55
CA LEU A 77 16.53 -17.47 5.77
C LEU A 77 16.61 -16.19 6.60
N ILE A 78 16.23 -16.23 7.88
CA ILE A 78 16.42 -15.10 8.81
C ILE A 78 17.92 -14.89 9.08
N GLY A 79 18.68 -15.96 9.25
CA GLY A 79 20.14 -15.89 9.42
C GLY A 79 20.84 -15.24 8.23
N GLU A 80 20.41 -15.54 7.00
CA GLU A 80 20.91 -14.87 5.79
C GLU A 80 20.65 -13.36 5.81
N VAL A 81 19.46 -12.95 6.26
CA VAL A 81 19.08 -11.54 6.38
C VAL A 81 19.89 -10.84 7.49
N GLU A 82 20.14 -11.52 8.61
CA GLU A 82 20.93 -10.99 9.73
C GLU A 82 22.42 -10.88 9.40
N ALA A 83 22.96 -11.83 8.61
CA ALA A 83 24.35 -11.84 8.17
C ALA A 83 24.65 -10.89 6.99
N ALA A 84 23.63 -10.22 6.46
CA ALA A 84 23.78 -9.25 5.38
C ALA A 84 24.00 -7.84 5.93
N ASP A 85 24.95 -7.11 5.35
CA ASP A 85 25.11 -5.68 5.57
C ASP A 85 24.22 -4.87 4.62
N MET A 86 23.91 -5.44 3.46
CA MET A 86 23.03 -4.87 2.43
C MET A 86 22.21 -5.98 1.78
N ILE A 87 21.00 -5.64 1.36
CA ILE A 87 20.12 -6.58 0.65
C ILE A 87 19.77 -6.00 -0.71
N VAL A 88 19.89 -6.81 -1.77
CA VAL A 88 19.43 -6.47 -3.12
C VAL A 88 18.35 -7.46 -3.54
N ILE A 89 17.17 -6.96 -3.92
CA ILE A 89 16.04 -7.77 -4.36
C ILE A 89 15.73 -7.44 -5.83
N GLY A 90 15.86 -8.43 -6.71
CA GLY A 90 15.39 -8.38 -8.09
C GLY A 90 14.04 -9.05 -8.23
N THR A 91 12.99 -8.26 -8.51
CA THR A 91 11.63 -8.80 -8.64
C THR A 91 10.93 -8.32 -9.91
N PRO A 92 10.30 -9.21 -10.69
CA PRO A 92 9.30 -8.78 -11.66
C PRO A 92 8.01 -8.40 -10.93
N MET A 93 7.16 -7.60 -11.56
CA MET A 93 5.77 -7.38 -11.14
C MET A 93 4.87 -8.42 -11.82
N HIS A 94 4.21 -9.26 -11.03
CA HIS A 94 3.23 -10.24 -11.50
C HIS A 94 1.85 -9.87 -10.96
N ASN A 95 0.87 -9.67 -11.84
CA ASN A 95 -0.51 -9.32 -11.47
C ASN A 95 -0.58 -8.20 -10.41
N LEU A 96 0.08 -7.06 -10.71
CA LEU A 96 0.08 -5.84 -9.90
C LEU A 96 0.87 -5.92 -8.58
N THR A 97 1.48 -7.07 -8.25
CA THR A 97 2.24 -7.26 -7.00
C THR A 97 3.49 -8.13 -7.22
N ILE A 98 4.10 -8.61 -6.14
CA ILE A 98 5.26 -9.50 -6.16
C ILE A 98 4.92 -10.92 -6.66
N PRO A 99 5.91 -11.68 -7.17
CA PRO A 99 5.75 -13.09 -7.47
C PRO A 99 5.44 -13.91 -6.21
N SER A 100 4.69 -15.01 -6.37
CA SER A 100 4.38 -15.93 -5.27
C SER A 100 5.63 -16.51 -4.60
N VAL A 101 6.72 -16.72 -5.35
CA VAL A 101 7.99 -17.21 -4.79
C VAL A 101 8.64 -16.21 -3.84
N LEU A 102 8.56 -14.91 -4.15
CA LEU A 102 9.03 -13.85 -3.26
C LEU A 102 8.13 -13.74 -2.02
N LYS A 103 6.82 -13.91 -2.20
CA LYS A 103 5.88 -13.99 -1.07
C LYS A 103 6.20 -15.15 -0.13
N ALA A 104 6.56 -16.32 -0.66
CA ALA A 104 6.96 -17.48 0.14
C ALA A 104 8.23 -17.19 0.95
N TRP A 105 9.22 -16.49 0.38
CA TRP A 105 10.41 -16.05 1.13
C TRP A 105 10.06 -15.06 2.25
N ILE A 106 9.20 -14.09 1.94
CA ILE A 106 8.70 -13.10 2.90
C ILE A 106 7.99 -13.79 4.08
N ASP A 107 7.16 -14.80 3.81
CA ASP A 107 6.47 -15.57 4.86
C ASP A 107 7.44 -16.29 5.81
N GLN A 108 8.62 -16.68 5.34
CA GLN A 108 9.64 -17.31 6.18
C GLN A 108 10.35 -16.31 7.10
N ILE A 109 10.52 -15.05 6.68
CA ILE A 109 11.28 -14.06 7.48
C ILE A 109 10.39 -13.19 8.38
N LEU A 110 9.08 -13.12 8.13
CA LEU A 110 8.12 -12.43 9.01
C LEU A 110 7.71 -13.33 10.19
N ARG A 111 8.52 -13.34 11.25
CA ARG A 111 8.30 -14.21 12.40
C ARG A 111 8.16 -13.43 13.71
N VAL A 112 6.94 -13.50 14.28
CA VAL A 112 6.65 -12.94 15.61
C VAL A 112 7.48 -13.66 16.67
N GLY A 113 8.15 -12.90 17.53
CA GLY A 113 9.05 -13.44 18.55
C GLY A 113 10.48 -13.66 18.06
N ARG A 114 10.77 -13.49 16.76
CA ARG A 114 12.15 -13.48 16.24
C ARG A 114 12.53 -12.19 15.52
N THR A 115 11.84 -11.87 14.43
CA THR A 115 12.17 -10.70 13.58
C THR A 115 11.23 -9.53 13.82
N MET A 116 10.09 -9.78 14.47
CA MET A 116 9.19 -8.74 14.94
C MET A 116 8.57 -9.13 16.29
N LYS A 117 8.12 -8.15 17.07
CA LYS A 117 7.25 -8.35 18.23
C LYS A 117 5.85 -7.81 17.95
N SER A 118 4.83 -8.46 18.50
CA SER A 118 3.47 -7.94 18.48
C SER A 118 3.26 -7.05 19.70
N THR A 119 2.81 -5.82 19.47
CA THR A 119 2.46 -4.86 20.53
C THR A 119 1.03 -4.37 20.31
N PRO A 120 0.38 -3.75 21.32
CA PRO A 120 -0.93 -3.11 21.13
C PRO A 120 -0.96 -2.04 20.03
N ALA A 121 0.19 -1.40 19.73
CA ALA A 121 0.33 -0.42 18.66
C ALA A 121 0.62 -1.04 17.27
N GLY A 122 0.81 -2.36 17.20
CA GLY A 122 1.13 -3.07 15.95
C GLY A 122 2.42 -3.88 16.04
N LYS A 123 2.94 -4.28 14.88
CA LYS A 123 4.19 -5.04 14.76
C LYS A 123 5.38 -4.08 14.86
N VAL A 124 6.35 -4.43 15.70
CA VAL A 124 7.61 -3.68 15.83
C VAL A 124 8.75 -4.59 15.41
N GLY A 125 9.56 -4.15 14.46
CA GLY A 125 10.74 -4.89 13.99
C GLY A 125 11.79 -5.09 15.07
N LEU A 126 12.52 -6.21 14.98
CA LEU A 126 13.58 -6.60 15.91
C LEU A 126 14.95 -6.68 15.23
N LEU A 127 15.00 -6.71 13.90
CA LEU A 127 16.26 -6.68 13.17
C LEU A 127 16.84 -5.26 13.17
N HIS A 128 18.18 -5.18 13.20
CA HIS A 128 18.88 -3.93 12.90
C HIS A 128 18.55 -3.50 11.47
N ASP A 129 18.39 -2.20 11.27
CA ASP A 129 18.19 -1.64 9.94
C ASP A 129 19.44 -1.85 9.08
N ARG A 130 19.22 -2.02 7.78
CA ARG A 130 20.26 -2.14 6.75
C ARG A 130 19.69 -1.72 5.40
N PRO A 131 20.50 -1.17 4.50
CA PRO A 131 20.03 -0.78 3.18
C PRO A 131 19.44 -1.94 2.40
N VAL A 132 18.24 -1.74 1.86
CA VAL A 132 17.59 -2.66 0.92
C VAL A 132 17.36 -1.95 -0.40
N PHE A 133 17.95 -2.47 -1.47
CA PHE A 133 17.79 -1.98 -2.83
C PHE A 133 16.87 -2.93 -3.62
N ILE A 134 15.75 -2.42 -4.13
CA ILE A 134 14.72 -3.23 -4.78
C ILE A 134 14.60 -2.84 -6.26
N GLY A 135 15.14 -3.67 -7.14
CA GLY A 135 14.96 -3.56 -8.59
C GLY A 135 13.64 -4.19 -9.03
N VAL A 136 12.71 -3.38 -9.55
CA VAL A 136 11.39 -3.83 -9.99
C VAL A 136 11.27 -3.74 -11.50
N ALA A 137 11.06 -4.87 -12.17
CA ALA A 137 10.71 -4.87 -13.59
C ALA A 137 9.20 -5.05 -13.81
N SER A 138 8.57 -4.12 -14.52
CA SER A 138 7.13 -4.16 -14.84
C SER A 138 6.89 -3.99 -16.33
N GLY A 139 6.03 -4.84 -16.89
CA GLY A 139 5.60 -4.72 -18.29
C GLY A 139 4.86 -3.42 -18.57
N ALA A 140 4.06 -2.93 -17.62
CA ALA A 140 3.30 -1.70 -17.69
C ALA A 140 3.87 -0.62 -16.75
N PHE A 141 3.32 0.60 -16.82
CA PHE A 141 3.69 1.71 -15.94
C PHE A 141 2.76 1.71 -14.72
N TYR A 142 3.32 1.67 -13.52
CA TYR A 142 2.59 1.67 -12.25
C TYR A 142 2.90 2.90 -11.36
N THR A 143 3.91 3.70 -11.73
CA THR A 143 4.24 4.97 -11.06
C THR A 143 4.52 6.08 -12.06
N GLY A 144 4.35 7.34 -11.62
CA GLY A 144 4.49 8.55 -12.43
C GLY A 144 3.25 8.87 -13.28
N GLU A 145 3.34 9.92 -14.09
CA GLU A 145 2.23 10.44 -14.90
C GLU A 145 1.68 9.43 -15.93
N ARG A 146 2.53 8.47 -16.34
CA ARG A 146 2.17 7.43 -17.31
C ARG A 146 1.60 6.17 -16.66
N ALA A 147 1.41 6.16 -15.33
CA ALA A 147 0.90 5.01 -14.63
C ALA A 147 -0.50 4.62 -15.14
N ASN A 148 -0.65 3.37 -15.57
CA ASN A 148 -1.88 2.81 -16.12
C ASN A 148 -2.34 1.55 -15.39
N GLN A 149 -1.71 1.22 -14.25
CA GLN A 149 -2.12 0.15 -13.36
C GLN A 149 -1.82 0.53 -11.90
N PRO A 150 -2.56 -0.01 -10.92
CA PRO A 150 -2.26 0.23 -9.51
C PRO A 150 -0.98 -0.50 -9.08
N ASP A 151 -0.35 0.02 -8.04
CA ASP A 151 0.84 -0.56 -7.42
C ASP A 151 0.49 -1.22 -6.07
N PHE A 152 0.48 -2.56 -6.04
CA PHE A 152 0.40 -3.34 -4.81
C PHE A 152 1.74 -3.99 -4.44
N LEU A 153 2.81 -3.75 -5.21
CA LEU A 153 4.13 -4.31 -4.98
C LEU A 153 4.89 -3.46 -3.96
N THR A 154 5.05 -2.17 -4.25
CA THR A 154 5.84 -1.24 -3.44
C THR A 154 5.29 -1.12 -2.01
N PRO A 155 3.99 -0.83 -1.78
CA PRO A 155 3.47 -0.72 -0.42
C PRO A 155 3.54 -2.04 0.35
N TYR A 156 3.30 -3.19 -0.31
CA TYR A 156 3.37 -4.50 0.34
C TYR A 156 4.80 -4.84 0.79
N LEU A 157 5.78 -4.71 -0.11
CA LEU A 157 7.19 -4.95 0.22
C LEU A 157 7.67 -3.99 1.28
N SER A 158 7.32 -2.71 1.16
CA SER A 158 7.80 -1.69 2.10
C SER A 158 7.30 -1.94 3.52
N LEU A 159 6.02 -2.28 3.67
CA LEU A 159 5.45 -2.64 4.97
C LEU A 159 6.05 -3.94 5.50
N SER A 160 6.20 -4.97 4.65
CA SER A 160 6.70 -6.28 5.07
C SER A 160 8.13 -6.20 5.62
N LEU A 161 9.02 -5.49 4.91
CA LEU A 161 10.40 -5.28 5.32
C LEU A 161 10.51 -4.34 6.54
N SER A 162 9.74 -3.24 6.55
CA SER A 162 9.73 -2.32 7.71
C SER A 162 9.23 -3.00 8.99
N SER A 163 8.30 -3.95 8.86
CA SER A 163 7.72 -4.70 9.99
C SER A 163 8.75 -5.55 10.73
N ILE A 164 9.84 -5.93 10.07
CA ILE A 164 10.95 -6.68 10.69
C ILE A 164 12.15 -5.81 11.05
N GLY A 165 12.12 -4.51 10.72
CA GLY A 165 13.15 -3.53 11.10
C GLY A 165 13.95 -2.95 9.93
N LEU A 166 13.71 -3.43 8.71
CA LEU A 166 14.39 -2.98 7.49
C LEU A 166 13.67 -1.76 6.90
N LYS A 167 14.07 -0.57 7.32
CA LYS A 167 13.40 0.70 7.03
C LYS A 167 14.10 1.49 5.92
N THR A 168 15.41 1.31 5.76
CA THR A 168 16.19 1.98 4.71
C THR A 168 16.00 1.24 3.39
N GLN A 169 15.03 1.69 2.58
CA GLN A 169 14.62 1.00 1.34
C GLN A 169 14.66 1.94 0.14
N GLN A 170 15.17 1.45 -0.99
CA GLN A 170 15.23 2.18 -2.24
C GLN A 170 14.62 1.34 -3.37
N PHE A 171 13.58 1.86 -4.04
CA PHE A 171 12.91 1.17 -5.14
C PHE A 171 13.35 1.75 -6.49
N PHE A 172 13.70 0.87 -7.42
CA PHE A 172 14.16 1.20 -8.77
C PHE A 172 13.17 0.63 -9.81
N PRO A 173 12.19 1.44 -10.26
CA PRO A 173 11.14 0.98 -11.15
C PRO A 173 11.58 0.99 -12.63
N LEU A 174 11.93 -0.18 -13.17
CA LEU A 174 12.09 -0.40 -14.61
C LEU A 174 10.75 -0.80 -15.23
N GLN A 175 10.06 0.15 -15.83
CA GLN A 175 8.66 0.02 -16.25
C GLN A 175 8.50 0.02 -17.77
N GLY A 176 7.33 -0.40 -18.25
CA GLY A 176 7.05 -0.41 -19.69
C GLY A 176 7.80 -1.50 -20.45
N THR A 177 8.36 -2.50 -19.75
CA THR A 177 9.25 -3.50 -20.38
C THR A 177 8.55 -4.42 -21.38
N ALA A 178 7.21 -4.42 -21.42
CA ALA A 178 6.46 -5.14 -22.45
C ALA A 178 6.61 -4.49 -23.84
N PHE A 179 7.08 -3.24 -23.88
CA PHE A 179 7.21 -2.42 -25.09
C PHE A 179 8.66 -2.02 -25.39
N LEU A 180 9.63 -2.55 -24.64
CA LEU A 180 11.06 -2.31 -24.84
C LEU A 180 11.71 -3.58 -25.36
N ASP A 181 12.61 -3.44 -26.33
CA ASP A 181 13.59 -4.49 -26.62
C ASP A 181 14.71 -4.48 -25.57
N TRP A 182 15.64 -5.45 -25.68
CA TRP A 182 16.73 -5.61 -24.73
C TRP A 182 17.71 -4.43 -24.70
N GLU A 183 17.94 -3.77 -25.82
CA GLU A 183 18.85 -2.63 -25.93
C GLU A 183 18.25 -1.41 -25.23
N HIS A 184 17.01 -1.06 -25.54
CA HIS A 184 16.31 0.04 -24.89
C HIS A 184 16.07 -0.22 -23.39
N ALA A 185 15.78 -1.47 -23.01
CA ALA A 185 15.69 -1.85 -21.60
C ALA A 185 17.03 -1.71 -20.87
N ALA A 186 18.16 -2.00 -21.53
CA ALA A 186 19.49 -1.81 -20.96
C ALA A 186 19.81 -0.33 -20.73
N LEU A 187 19.47 0.55 -21.69
CA LEU A 187 19.61 2.01 -21.53
C LEU A 187 18.74 2.54 -20.39
N ALA A 188 17.48 2.11 -20.33
CA ALA A 188 16.56 2.50 -19.25
C ALA A 188 17.06 2.05 -17.86
N ARG A 189 17.62 0.83 -17.77
CA ARG A 189 18.28 0.33 -16.55
C ARG A 189 19.47 1.20 -16.15
N GLN A 190 20.36 1.53 -17.08
CA GLN A 190 21.52 2.38 -16.79
C GLN A 190 21.11 3.77 -16.30
N ALA A 191 20.02 4.32 -16.84
CA ALA A 191 19.49 5.61 -16.40
C ALA A 191 18.93 5.61 -14.95
N LEU A 192 18.61 4.44 -14.39
CA LEU A 192 18.13 4.32 -13.00
C LEU A 192 19.27 4.28 -11.98
N LEU A 193 20.46 3.82 -12.37
CA LEU A 193 21.56 3.58 -11.42
C LEU A 193 22.08 4.85 -10.73
N PRO A 194 22.16 6.03 -11.39
CA PRO A 194 22.57 7.26 -10.71
C PRO A 194 21.64 7.71 -9.57
N ALA A 195 20.42 7.17 -9.49
CA ALA A 195 19.48 7.45 -8.42
C ALA A 195 19.72 6.59 -7.16
N LEU A 196 20.66 5.64 -7.19
CA LEU A 196 21.08 4.93 -5.98
C LEU A 196 21.67 5.94 -5.01
N ASP A 197 21.03 6.10 -3.86
CA ASP A 197 21.64 6.81 -2.74
C ASP A 197 22.68 5.87 -2.13
N LEU A 198 23.95 6.09 -2.47
CA LEU A 198 25.08 5.31 -1.97
C LEU A 198 25.55 5.79 -0.60
N SER A 199 25.01 6.89 -0.07
CA SER A 199 25.38 7.38 1.27
C SER A 199 24.91 6.48 2.40
N VAL A 200 23.92 5.61 2.13
CA VAL A 200 23.44 4.61 3.09
C VAL A 200 24.33 3.37 3.16
N VAL A 201 25.28 3.20 2.24
CA VAL A 201 26.21 2.06 2.24
C VAL A 201 27.09 2.15 3.49
N PRO A 202 27.13 1.12 4.36
CA PRO A 202 27.94 1.16 5.57
C PRO A 202 29.42 1.40 5.26
N GLY A 203 30.12 2.17 6.11
CA GLY A 203 31.54 2.43 5.96
C GLY A 203 32.43 1.29 6.48
N PRO A 204 33.72 1.24 6.11
CA PRO A 204 34.67 0.28 6.67
C PRO A 204 34.88 0.55 8.17
N GLY A 205 34.12 -0.13 9.04
CA GLY A 205 34.18 0.04 10.50
C GLY A 205 32.82 0.08 11.20
N ASP A 206 31.73 0.25 10.46
CA ASP A 206 30.36 0.27 11.02
C ASP A 206 29.84 -1.14 11.39
N ILE A 207 30.70 -2.15 11.33
CA ILE A 207 30.38 -3.56 11.57
C ILE A 207 30.32 -3.90 13.07
N HIS A 208 29.10 -4.16 13.53
CA HIS A 208 28.73 -4.88 14.77
C HIS A 208 29.25 -4.32 16.11
N ALA A 209 28.64 -3.23 16.57
CA ALA A 209 28.46 -3.02 18.01
C ALA A 209 27.24 -3.81 18.50
N GLY A 210 27.50 -5.01 19.03
CA GLY A 210 26.69 -5.76 20.00
C GLY A 210 25.17 -5.82 19.80
N GLY A 211 24.66 -7.00 19.40
CA GLY A 211 23.28 -7.37 19.73
C GLY A 211 23.04 -7.25 21.24
N PRO A 212 21.80 -6.95 21.70
CA PRO A 212 21.53 -6.75 23.11
C PRO A 212 21.90 -8.01 23.91
N ASP A 213 22.75 -7.84 24.92
CA ASP A 213 23.09 -8.87 25.89
C ASP A 213 21.82 -9.26 26.68
N ILE A 214 21.36 -10.49 26.44
CA ILE A 214 20.11 -11.05 27.01
C ILE A 214 20.34 -11.57 28.44
N SER A 215 21.53 -11.38 29.02
CA SER A 215 21.89 -11.95 30.34
C SER A 215 21.42 -11.17 31.57
N THR A 216 20.72 -10.02 31.44
CA THR A 216 20.41 -9.14 32.58
C THR A 216 18.93 -8.73 32.74
N ILE A 217 17.99 -9.67 32.62
CA ILE A 217 16.59 -9.42 33.04
C ILE A 217 16.31 -10.10 34.39
N PRO A 218 16.03 -9.36 35.48
CA PRO A 218 15.65 -9.97 36.76
C PRO A 218 14.18 -10.43 36.75
N PRO A 219 13.79 -11.40 37.62
CA PRO A 219 12.44 -11.94 37.60
C PRO A 219 11.42 -10.98 38.25
N ARG A 220 10.22 -11.03 37.67
CA ARG A 220 8.97 -10.33 38.00
C ARG A 220 8.81 -9.78 39.44
N GLY A 221 8.41 -8.51 39.51
CA GLY A 221 7.64 -7.93 40.61
C GLY A 221 6.65 -6.87 40.10
N HIS A 222 5.38 -6.93 40.52
CA HIS A 222 4.44 -5.80 40.53
C HIS A 222 5.09 -4.65 41.33
N ILE A 223 4.95 -3.35 41.04
CA ILE A 223 3.76 -2.49 41.15
C ILE A 223 4.02 -1.14 40.42
N GLY A 224 2.97 -0.56 39.82
CA GLY A 224 2.68 0.88 39.82
C GLY A 224 3.66 1.89 39.19
N GLY A 225 3.30 2.41 38.01
CA GLY A 225 3.90 3.62 37.46
C GLY A 225 3.14 4.09 36.23
N PHE A 226 2.25 5.07 36.41
CA PHE A 226 1.63 5.82 35.32
C PHE A 226 2.74 6.43 34.44
N TYR A 227 2.85 6.00 33.19
CA TYR A 227 3.49 6.77 32.13
C TYR A 227 2.61 6.73 30.88
N MET A 228 2.42 7.92 30.32
CA MET A 228 1.54 8.24 29.21
C MET A 228 1.81 7.33 28.00
N ARG A 229 0.72 6.77 27.46
CA ARG A 229 0.71 5.95 26.25
C ARG A 229 0.95 6.84 25.03
N GLU A 230 2.04 6.61 24.30
CA GLU A 230 2.12 7.00 22.89
C GLU A 230 1.86 5.79 22.01
N THR A 231 0.63 5.76 21.49
CA THR A 231 0.08 4.78 20.55
C THR A 231 0.67 5.03 19.16
N THR A 232 1.50 4.13 18.65
CA THR A 232 1.95 4.21 17.25
C THR A 232 0.82 3.75 16.32
N LEU A 233 0.02 4.70 15.82
CA LEU A 233 -0.97 4.50 14.75
C LEU A 233 -0.22 4.23 13.42
N SER A 234 -0.56 3.15 12.71
CA SER A 234 -0.14 2.97 11.32
C SER A 234 -0.60 4.17 10.50
N LEU A 235 0.31 4.79 9.73
CA LEU A 235 -0.04 5.95 8.93
C LEU A 235 -1.07 5.54 7.84
N PRO A 236 -2.16 6.29 7.69
CA PRO A 236 -3.19 6.00 6.70
C PRO A 236 -2.66 6.12 5.25
N GLN A 237 -3.18 5.29 4.35
CA GLN A 237 -2.87 5.25 2.91
C GLN A 237 -3.96 5.96 2.09
N ILE A 238 -3.61 6.49 0.91
CA ILE A 238 -4.58 7.22 0.09
C ILE A 238 -5.79 6.31 -0.23
N GLY A 239 -6.99 6.80 0.05
CA GLY A 239 -8.21 6.00 -0.10
C GLY A 239 -8.70 5.34 1.19
N ASP A 240 -7.91 5.34 2.27
CA ASP A 240 -8.31 4.75 3.54
C ASP A 240 -9.56 5.42 4.12
N ARG A 241 -10.42 4.60 4.70
CA ARG A 241 -11.67 5.04 5.30
C ARG A 241 -11.44 5.56 6.71
N MET A 242 -12.17 6.61 7.11
CA MET A 242 -12.26 7.03 8.51
C MET A 242 -12.97 5.94 9.33
N SER A 243 -12.20 4.99 9.86
CA SER A 243 -12.71 3.73 10.42
C SER A 243 -12.92 3.76 11.94
N GLU A 244 -12.51 4.83 12.61
CA GLU A 244 -12.72 5.03 14.04
C GLU A 244 -14.19 5.29 14.36
N ARG A 245 -14.82 4.40 15.14
CA ARG A 245 -16.27 4.43 15.40
C ARG A 245 -16.71 5.51 16.40
N ALA A 246 -15.79 6.13 17.14
CA ALA A 246 -16.10 6.88 18.36
C ALA A 246 -17.20 7.94 18.18
N ALA A 247 -17.10 8.78 17.14
CA ALA A 247 -18.10 9.76 16.75
C ALA A 247 -17.95 10.12 15.27
N PRO A 248 -18.97 10.72 14.64
CA PRO A 248 -18.81 11.34 13.33
C PRO A 248 -17.64 12.33 13.32
N PRO A 249 -16.87 12.41 12.22
CA PRO A 249 -15.69 13.24 12.18
C PRO A 249 -16.06 14.73 12.14
N LEU A 250 -15.29 15.53 12.89
CA LEU A 250 -15.38 16.99 12.86
C LEU A 250 -14.74 17.55 11.59
N ASP A 251 -15.11 18.76 11.19
CA ASP A 251 -14.58 19.43 9.99
C ASP A 251 -13.04 19.54 10.00
N VAL A 252 -12.42 19.79 11.16
CA VAL A 252 -10.95 19.83 11.30
C VAL A 252 -10.33 18.48 10.96
N ALA A 253 -10.86 17.39 11.52
CA ALA A 253 -10.38 16.04 11.25
C ALA A 253 -10.61 15.63 9.78
N LEU A 254 -11.74 16.04 9.17
CA LEU A 254 -12.00 15.84 7.74
C LEU A 254 -10.99 16.59 6.86
N ARG A 255 -10.65 17.84 7.23
CA ARG A 255 -9.68 18.64 6.49
C ARG A 255 -8.29 18.03 6.53
N GLU A 256 -7.86 17.54 7.68
CA GLU A 256 -6.58 16.85 7.82
C GLU A 256 -6.56 15.52 7.05
N TRP A 257 -7.65 14.76 7.14
CA TRP A 257 -7.78 13.44 6.52
C TRP A 257 -7.81 13.50 4.99
N ILE A 258 -8.75 14.25 4.41
CA ILE A 258 -8.94 14.36 2.95
C ILE A 258 -7.87 15.29 2.33
N GLY A 259 -7.30 16.18 3.13
CA GLY A 259 -6.38 17.23 2.69
C GLY A 259 -7.08 18.55 2.32
N PRO A 260 -6.37 19.69 2.33
CA PRO A 260 -6.98 21.02 2.18
C PRO A 260 -7.76 21.22 0.89
N ALA A 261 -7.24 20.75 -0.25
CA ALA A 261 -7.89 20.89 -1.55
C ALA A 261 -9.16 20.03 -1.65
N GLY A 262 -9.11 18.78 -1.18
CA GLY A 262 -10.29 17.92 -1.13
C GLY A 262 -11.34 18.42 -0.13
N PHE A 263 -10.91 19.02 0.98
CA PHE A 263 -11.82 19.64 1.95
C PHE A 263 -12.49 20.92 1.42
N ALA A 264 -11.79 21.71 0.60
CA ALA A 264 -12.41 22.85 -0.10
C ALA A 264 -13.56 22.37 -1.00
N ARG A 265 -13.34 21.30 -1.77
CA ARG A 265 -14.38 20.70 -2.63
C ARG A 265 -15.50 20.03 -1.83
N TRP A 266 -15.17 19.39 -0.71
CA TRP A 266 -16.16 18.89 0.25
C TRP A 266 -17.08 20.01 0.72
N SER A 267 -16.49 21.13 1.15
CA SER A 267 -17.23 22.29 1.66
C SER A 267 -18.06 22.95 0.56
N GLU A 268 -17.49 23.10 -0.63
CA GLU A 268 -18.19 23.65 -1.80
C GLU A 268 -19.38 22.79 -2.20
N LEU A 269 -19.22 21.46 -2.28
CA LEU A 269 -20.32 20.56 -2.62
C LEU A 269 -21.44 20.59 -1.58
N ARG A 270 -21.09 20.66 -0.29
CA ARG A 270 -22.07 20.78 0.80
C ARG A 270 -22.85 22.09 0.71
N ALA A 271 -22.14 23.21 0.60
CA ALA A 271 -22.75 24.54 0.45
C ALA A 271 -23.65 24.60 -0.79
N TRP A 272 -23.20 24.02 -1.91
CA TRP A 272 -24.00 23.93 -3.13
C TRP A 272 -25.27 23.08 -2.95
N ILE A 273 -25.20 21.94 -2.23
CA ILE A 273 -26.39 21.14 -1.92
C ILE A 273 -27.37 21.94 -1.05
N ASP A 274 -26.88 22.65 -0.03
CA ASP A 274 -27.70 23.45 0.86
C ASP A 274 -28.37 24.63 0.13
N GLU A 275 -27.66 25.24 -0.83
CA GLU A 275 -28.15 26.31 -1.70
C GLU A 275 -29.22 25.84 -2.70
N PHE A 276 -28.96 24.72 -3.40
CA PHE A 276 -29.86 24.22 -4.45
C PHE A 276 -31.04 23.39 -3.90
N TYR A 277 -30.93 22.91 -2.67
CA TYR A 277 -31.96 22.10 -2.02
C TYR A 277 -32.24 22.57 -0.58
N PRO A 278 -32.62 23.84 -0.39
CA PRO A 278 -32.76 24.44 0.93
C PRO A 278 -33.83 23.71 1.75
N GLY A 279 -33.45 23.22 2.92
CA GLY A 279 -34.34 22.48 3.83
C GLY A 279 -34.83 21.13 3.30
N VAL A 280 -34.29 20.63 2.18
CA VAL A 280 -34.71 19.33 1.60
C VAL A 280 -33.98 18.17 2.24
N PHE A 281 -32.68 18.35 2.54
CA PHE A 281 -31.82 17.30 3.07
C PHE A 281 -31.29 17.70 4.44
N VAL A 282 -31.37 16.76 5.38
CA VAL A 282 -30.58 16.79 6.59
C VAL A 282 -29.44 15.79 6.39
N PRO A 283 -28.17 16.21 6.38
CA PRO A 283 -27.06 15.30 6.16
C PRO A 283 -26.96 14.28 7.30
N ASP A 284 -26.79 13.02 6.94
CA ASP A 284 -26.83 11.86 7.85
C ASP A 284 -25.49 11.13 7.83
N TRP A 285 -24.79 11.10 8.98
CA TRP A 285 -23.53 10.38 9.12
C TRP A 285 -23.77 8.89 9.31
N LEU A 286 -23.19 8.09 8.41
CA LEU A 286 -23.29 6.64 8.47
C LEU A 286 -21.92 6.02 8.74
N TYR A 287 -21.88 5.14 9.73
CA TYR A 287 -20.71 4.30 9.99
C TYR A 287 -20.91 2.91 9.39
N GLY A 288 -20.17 2.61 8.33
CA GLY A 288 -20.25 1.33 7.61
C GLY A 288 -19.33 0.22 8.14
N GLY A 289 -18.76 0.37 9.34
CA GLY A 289 -17.77 -0.56 9.90
C GLY A 289 -16.34 -0.29 9.43
N LYS A 290 -15.38 -1.09 9.89
CA LYS A 290 -13.94 -0.86 9.68
C LYS A 290 -13.53 -0.71 8.20
N ASN A 291 -14.22 -1.39 7.29
CA ASN A 291 -13.88 -1.41 5.86
C ASN A 291 -14.57 -0.30 5.03
N ARG A 292 -15.61 0.34 5.57
CA ARG A 292 -16.37 1.38 4.86
C ARG A 292 -16.29 2.74 5.54
N GLY A 293 -15.98 2.77 6.83
CA GLY A 293 -15.80 3.96 7.65
C GLY A 293 -17.01 4.88 7.69
N TRP A 294 -16.75 6.14 8.04
CA TRP A 294 -17.74 7.21 8.03
C TRP A 294 -18.02 7.71 6.61
N THR A 295 -19.29 7.96 6.33
CA THR A 295 -19.79 8.60 5.10
C THR A 295 -20.90 9.58 5.45
N LEU A 296 -21.03 10.65 4.65
CA LEU A 296 -22.07 11.67 4.85
C LEU A 296 -23.13 11.53 3.75
N ARG A 297 -24.32 11.07 4.12
CA ARG A 297 -25.40 10.79 3.16
C ARG A 297 -26.42 11.92 3.11
N TYR A 298 -26.79 12.31 1.90
CA TYR A 298 -27.93 13.18 1.61
C TYR A 298 -29.08 12.33 1.10
N LYS A 299 -30.15 12.20 1.88
CA LYS A 299 -31.31 11.37 1.55
C LYS A 299 -32.62 12.06 1.97
N LYS A 300 -33.63 11.98 1.10
CA LYS A 300 -35.04 12.24 1.48
C LYS A 300 -35.79 10.91 1.56
N THR A 301 -36.40 10.47 0.45
CA THR A 301 -36.92 9.10 0.31
C THR A 301 -35.87 8.17 -0.26
N LYS A 302 -35.17 8.62 -1.31
CA LYS A 302 -34.01 7.96 -1.91
C LYS A 302 -32.75 8.80 -1.68
N ALA A 303 -31.59 8.14 -1.68
CA ALA A 303 -30.32 8.84 -1.57
C ALA A 303 -30.12 9.74 -2.80
N LEU A 304 -29.76 11.00 -2.57
CA LEU A 304 -29.30 11.92 -3.59
C LEU A 304 -27.83 11.62 -3.89
N THR A 305 -26.97 11.74 -2.88
CA THR A 305 -25.56 11.38 -2.92
C THR A 305 -25.07 10.94 -1.55
N THR A 306 -23.96 10.20 -1.51
CA THR A 306 -23.21 9.92 -0.29
C THR A 306 -21.78 10.37 -0.48
N LEU A 307 -21.33 11.33 0.32
CA LEU A 307 -19.95 11.80 0.31
C LEU A 307 -19.10 10.86 1.15
N VAL A 308 -17.93 10.52 0.63
CA VAL A 308 -17.02 9.58 1.27
C VAL A 308 -15.67 10.25 1.52
N PRO A 309 -15.38 10.62 2.77
CA PRO A 309 -14.07 11.13 3.15
C PRO A 309 -13.07 9.98 3.21
N GLU A 310 -12.10 10.00 2.30
CA GLU A 310 -11.01 9.04 2.24
C GLU A 310 -9.69 9.75 2.53
N PHE A 311 -8.68 9.03 2.98
CA PHE A 311 -7.41 9.67 3.27
C PHE A 311 -6.83 10.21 1.97
N ARG A 312 -6.52 11.51 1.94
CA ARG A 312 -6.05 12.27 0.77
C ARG A 312 -6.96 12.19 -0.48
N ARG A 313 -8.21 11.74 -0.34
CA ARG A 313 -9.13 11.59 -1.47
C ARG A 313 -10.58 11.89 -1.05
N LEU A 314 -11.32 12.54 -1.93
CA LEU A 314 -12.75 12.72 -1.79
C LEU A 314 -13.46 11.91 -2.87
N SER A 315 -14.49 11.16 -2.50
CA SER A 315 -15.38 10.51 -3.46
C SER A 315 -16.84 10.86 -3.18
N ALA A 316 -17.68 10.89 -4.22
CA ALA A 316 -19.14 11.01 -4.12
C ALA A 316 -19.80 9.78 -4.74
N ILE A 317 -20.79 9.21 -4.07
CA ILE A 317 -21.55 8.07 -4.57
C ILE A 317 -22.94 8.54 -5.02
N VAL A 318 -23.25 8.33 -6.29
CA VAL A 318 -24.56 8.61 -6.89
C VAL A 318 -25.18 7.30 -7.35
N VAL A 319 -26.35 6.95 -6.78
CA VAL A 319 -27.09 5.74 -7.18
C VAL A 319 -28.11 6.11 -8.25
N MET A 320 -27.98 5.52 -9.43
CA MET A 320 -28.77 5.81 -10.62
C MET A 320 -29.84 4.73 -10.81
N GLY A 321 -31.11 5.09 -10.61
CA GLY A 321 -32.24 4.21 -10.92
C GLY A 321 -32.48 4.10 -12.42
N ARG A 322 -33.57 3.44 -12.82
CA ARG A 322 -33.88 3.26 -14.24
C ARG A 322 -34.05 4.59 -14.99
N ALA A 323 -34.90 5.48 -14.49
CA ALA A 323 -35.18 6.76 -15.13
C ALA A 323 -33.94 7.68 -15.17
N GLU A 324 -33.09 7.66 -14.13
CA GLU A 324 -31.84 8.43 -14.16
C GLU A 324 -30.85 7.88 -15.19
N ARG A 325 -30.78 6.55 -15.37
CA ARG A 325 -29.94 5.94 -16.42
C ARG A 325 -30.42 6.29 -17.82
N GLU A 326 -31.73 6.23 -18.07
CA GLU A 326 -32.30 6.64 -19.37
C GLU A 326 -31.93 8.10 -19.69
N ARG A 327 -32.08 9.03 -18.74
CA ARG A 327 -31.63 10.44 -18.90
C ARG A 327 -30.12 10.60 -19.08
N PHE A 328 -29.32 9.76 -18.42
CA PHE A 328 -27.87 9.77 -18.60
C PHE A 328 -27.50 9.39 -20.04
N GLU A 329 -28.12 8.33 -20.58
CA GLU A 329 -27.88 7.87 -21.96
C GLU A 329 -28.38 8.87 -23.01
N GLU A 330 -29.52 9.54 -22.79
CA GLU A 330 -30.01 10.62 -23.67
C GLU A 330 -28.99 11.75 -23.83
N ARG A 331 -28.20 12.01 -22.77
CA ARG A 331 -27.16 13.04 -22.74
C ARG A 331 -25.75 12.47 -22.87
N ARG A 332 -25.61 11.20 -23.29
CA ARG A 332 -24.34 10.45 -23.27
C ARG A 332 -23.17 11.23 -23.88
N TYR A 333 -23.41 11.86 -25.02
CA TYR A 333 -22.37 12.59 -25.77
C TYR A 333 -22.10 14.01 -25.26
N ALA A 334 -22.92 14.52 -24.34
CA ALA A 334 -22.70 15.80 -23.68
C ALA A 334 -21.90 15.66 -22.36
N TRP A 335 -21.80 14.45 -21.82
CA TRP A 335 -20.99 14.16 -20.64
C TRP A 335 -19.50 14.09 -20.99
N ARG A 336 -18.66 14.40 -20.00
CA ARG A 336 -17.21 14.20 -20.15
C ARG A 336 -16.89 12.71 -20.40
N PRO A 337 -15.92 12.39 -21.28
CA PRO A 337 -15.53 11.00 -21.56
C PRO A 337 -15.17 10.19 -20.31
N GLU A 338 -14.56 10.84 -19.31
CA GLU A 338 -14.18 10.23 -18.03
C GLU A 338 -15.42 9.79 -17.24
N LEU A 339 -16.46 10.64 -17.20
CA LEU A 339 -17.73 10.33 -16.54
C LEU A 339 -18.48 9.20 -17.25
N VAL A 340 -18.50 9.20 -18.59
CA VAL A 340 -19.10 8.12 -19.38
C VAL A 340 -18.37 6.80 -19.13
N THR A 341 -17.04 6.83 -19.09
CA THR A 341 -16.20 5.67 -18.76
C THR A 341 -16.51 5.12 -17.36
N LEU A 342 -16.63 6.00 -16.36
CA LEU A 342 -17.03 5.62 -15.00
C LEU A 342 -18.43 5.01 -14.97
N TYR A 343 -19.37 5.61 -15.70
CA TYR A 343 -20.73 5.10 -15.82
C TYR A 343 -20.75 3.70 -16.45
N ASP A 344 -20.03 3.47 -17.55
CA ASP A 344 -20.02 2.19 -18.26
C ASP A 344 -19.45 1.07 -17.39
N ASN A 345 -18.36 1.35 -16.68
CA ASN A 345 -17.68 0.40 -15.79
C ASN A 345 -18.41 0.17 -14.46
N ALA A 346 -19.36 1.04 -14.09
CA ALA A 346 -20.08 0.91 -12.83
C ALA A 346 -20.98 -0.34 -12.80
N ARG A 347 -20.95 -1.05 -11.68
CA ARG A 347 -21.81 -2.22 -11.47
C ARG A 347 -23.27 -1.80 -11.28
N THR A 348 -24.17 -2.50 -11.96
CA THR A 348 -25.62 -2.37 -11.75
C THR A 348 -26.09 -3.40 -10.74
N TYR A 349 -26.76 -2.93 -9.69
CA TYR A 349 -27.37 -3.73 -8.63
C TYR A 349 -28.90 -3.69 -8.74
N VAL A 350 -29.58 -4.47 -7.90
CA VAL A 350 -31.06 -4.55 -7.86
C VAL A 350 -31.70 -3.18 -7.60
N ASP A 351 -31.01 -2.31 -6.85
CA ASP A 351 -31.49 -0.98 -6.46
C ASP A 351 -30.99 0.17 -7.37
N GLY A 352 -30.18 -0.14 -8.39
CA GLY A 352 -29.68 0.84 -9.35
C GLY A 352 -28.21 0.64 -9.71
N LYS A 353 -27.67 1.52 -10.55
CA LYS A 353 -26.25 1.57 -10.91
C LYS A 353 -25.53 2.53 -9.96
N TRP A 354 -24.55 2.02 -9.23
CA TRP A 354 -23.84 2.80 -8.21
C TRP A 354 -22.59 3.41 -8.84
N LEU A 355 -22.60 4.72 -9.07
CA LEU A 355 -21.42 5.44 -9.54
C LEU A 355 -20.66 5.98 -8.32
N THR A 356 -19.39 5.61 -8.19
CA THR A 356 -18.46 6.20 -7.22
C THR A 356 -17.53 7.12 -8.00
N LEU A 357 -17.70 8.43 -7.84
CA LEU A 357 -16.95 9.45 -8.55
C LEU A 357 -15.82 9.97 -7.65
N PRO A 358 -14.54 9.85 -8.05
CA PRO A 358 -13.49 10.62 -7.39
C PRO A 358 -13.71 12.11 -7.65
N VAL A 359 -13.42 12.97 -6.66
CA VAL A 359 -13.56 14.42 -6.75
C VAL A 359 -12.17 15.05 -6.61
N SER A 360 -11.36 14.91 -7.65
CA SER A 360 -9.93 15.24 -7.62
C SER A 360 -9.66 16.68 -8.02
N ASP A 361 -10.53 17.26 -8.85
CA ASP A 361 -10.47 18.64 -9.33
C ASP A 361 -11.86 19.30 -9.45
N GLY A 362 -11.91 20.49 -10.06
CA GLY A 362 -13.17 21.23 -10.25
C GLY A 362 -14.08 20.64 -11.32
N SER A 363 -13.54 19.95 -12.32
CA SER A 363 -14.32 19.30 -13.38
C SER A 363 -15.03 18.07 -12.84
N ASP A 364 -14.36 17.27 -11.99
CA ASP A 364 -15.00 16.15 -11.28
C ASP A 364 -16.11 16.63 -10.36
N LEU A 365 -15.90 17.76 -9.67
CA LEU A 365 -16.91 18.37 -8.82
C LEU A 365 -18.12 18.83 -9.64
N GLN A 366 -17.90 19.39 -10.83
CA GLN A 366 -18.98 19.79 -11.73
C GLN A 366 -19.78 18.57 -12.23
N ASP A 367 -19.11 17.48 -12.63
CA ASP A 367 -19.77 16.23 -13.01
C ASP A 367 -20.71 15.71 -11.91
N VAL A 368 -20.25 15.76 -10.64
CA VAL A 368 -21.10 15.39 -9.50
C VAL A 368 -22.32 16.30 -9.43
N LYS A 369 -22.15 17.64 -9.48
CA LYS A 369 -23.27 18.58 -9.42
C LYS A 369 -24.28 18.34 -10.55
N ASP A 370 -23.83 18.12 -11.78
CA ASP A 370 -24.69 17.89 -12.94
C ASP A 370 -25.46 16.57 -12.84
N LEU A 371 -24.83 15.51 -12.33
CA LEU A 371 -25.52 14.26 -12.00
C LEU A 371 -26.60 14.47 -10.94
N LEU A 372 -26.33 15.28 -9.92
CA LEU A 372 -27.30 15.57 -8.86
C LEU A 372 -28.49 16.39 -9.39
N LEU A 373 -28.23 17.40 -10.24
CA LEU A 373 -29.27 18.18 -10.91
C LEU A 373 -30.14 17.31 -11.82
N MET A 374 -29.53 16.40 -12.59
CA MET A 374 -30.29 15.45 -13.42
C MET A 374 -31.11 14.46 -12.57
N LYS A 375 -30.56 14.03 -11.43
CA LYS A 375 -31.23 13.11 -10.51
C LYS A 375 -32.41 13.77 -9.81
N ARG A 376 -32.24 15.00 -9.36
CA ARG A 376 -33.26 15.81 -8.72
C ARG A 376 -33.10 17.26 -9.17
N PRO A 377 -33.85 17.70 -10.20
CA PRO A 377 -33.86 19.10 -10.55
C PRO A 377 -34.29 19.93 -9.33
N PRO A 378 -33.65 21.09 -9.06
CA PRO A 378 -34.11 21.99 -8.02
C PRO A 378 -35.55 22.41 -8.33
N VAL A 379 -36.34 22.62 -7.28
CA VAL A 379 -37.72 23.08 -7.47
C VAL A 379 -37.63 24.50 -8.04
N SER A 380 -38.12 24.70 -9.26
CA SER A 380 -38.19 26.04 -9.85
C SER A 380 -39.00 26.93 -8.91
N ASN A 381 -38.35 27.92 -8.29
CA ASN A 381 -39.08 29.07 -7.82
C ASN A 381 -39.52 29.83 -9.08
N VAL A 382 -40.83 29.93 -9.24
CA VAL A 382 -41.48 30.82 -10.22
C VAL A 382 -40.96 32.23 -10.07
#